data_AF-A0A8J6TQG4-F1
#
_entry.id   AF-A0A8J6TQG4-F1
#
_cell.length_a   1.000
_cell.length_b   1.000
_cell.length_c   1.000
_cell.angle_alpha   90.00
_cell.angle_beta   90.00
_cell.angle_gamma   90.00
#
_symmetry.space_group_name_H-M   'P 1'
#
loop_
_entity.id
_entity.type
_entity.pdbx_description
1 polymer ?
#
loop_
_entity_poly.entity_id
_entity_poly.type
_entity_poly.pdbx_seq_one_letter_code
_entity_poly.pdbx_strand_id
1 'polypeptide(L)'
;MKHITVNTYRKDKYYPRVVKAVGKMLAHADVVAPSDILIEMGNLSKKNYEAWRKGQVPYLERVFEGSLSKANRILRIIGFHVHDLNMVSRQAVYHQWGKGKKRMLRFSKSGDPNIEKAYSRHYYWNQSQQKKQIAINNALPEQGGAVDQGHSGPIKK
;
A
#
# COMPACT_ATOMS: atom_id res chain seq x y z
N MET A 1 8.45 -10.88 -17.89
CA MET A 1 7.54 -9.90 -17.25
C MET A 1 7.96 -8.50 -17.71
N LYS A 2 7.07 -7.66 -18.26
CA LYS A 2 7.46 -6.34 -18.80
C LYS A 2 8.01 -5.43 -17.69
N HIS A 3 9.12 -4.76 -17.95
CA HIS A 3 9.72 -3.81 -17.01
C HIS A 3 8.79 -2.62 -16.76
N ILE A 4 8.59 -2.23 -15.50
CA ILE A 4 7.82 -1.03 -15.14
C ILE A 4 8.77 0.16 -15.14
N THR A 5 8.34 1.26 -15.77
CA THR A 5 9.07 2.54 -15.80
C THR A 5 8.17 3.66 -15.32
N VAL A 6 8.75 4.84 -15.07
CA VAL A 6 8.03 6.08 -14.73
C VAL A 6 6.92 6.40 -15.74
N ASN A 7 7.11 6.05 -17.01
CA ASN A 7 6.15 6.36 -18.08
C ASN A 7 5.05 5.28 -18.23
N THR A 8 5.25 4.09 -17.67
CA THR A 8 4.37 2.93 -17.92
C THR A 8 3.66 2.40 -16.69
N TYR A 9 4.04 2.81 -15.48
CA TYR A 9 3.54 2.22 -14.24
C TYR A 9 2.03 2.37 -14.04
N ARG A 10 1.42 3.46 -14.55
CA ARG A 10 -0.03 3.69 -14.47
C ARG A 10 -0.85 2.67 -15.28
N LYS A 11 -0.25 2.05 -16.29
CA LYS A 11 -0.89 1.01 -17.11
C LYS A 11 -0.77 -0.38 -16.48
N ASP A 12 -0.12 -0.49 -15.33
CA ASP A 12 0.04 -1.77 -14.66
C ASP A 12 -1.25 -2.27 -14.03
N LYS A 13 -1.51 -3.58 -14.12
CA LYS A 13 -2.71 -4.19 -13.53
C LYS A 13 -2.84 -4.01 -12.02
N TYR A 14 -1.73 -3.77 -11.30
CA TYR A 14 -1.76 -3.52 -9.87
C TYR A 14 -1.96 -2.05 -9.51
N TYR A 15 -1.80 -1.12 -10.47
CA TYR A 15 -1.85 0.33 -10.20
C TYR A 15 -3.16 0.79 -9.57
N PRO A 16 -4.37 0.45 -10.08
CA PRO A 16 -5.62 0.90 -9.46
C PRO A 16 -5.76 0.49 -7.99
N ARG A 17 -5.28 -0.71 -7.65
CA ARG A 17 -5.32 -1.22 -6.28
C ARG A 17 -4.31 -0.52 -5.36
N VAL A 18 -3.13 -0.18 -5.87
CA VAL A 18 -2.13 0.61 -5.13
C VAL A 18 -2.67 2.01 -4.85
N VAL A 19 -3.23 2.69 -5.85
CA VAL A 19 -3.83 4.03 -5.68
C VAL A 19 -4.93 4.00 -4.62
N LYS A 20 -5.87 3.05 -4.73
CA LYS A 20 -6.95 2.87 -3.75
C LYS A 20 -6.41 2.64 -2.33
N ALA A 21 -5.39 1.78 -2.20
CA ALA A 21 -4.78 1.48 -0.90
C ALA A 21 -4.08 2.71 -0.30
N VAL A 22 -3.32 3.46 -1.11
CA VAL A 22 -2.67 4.71 -0.67
C VAL A 22 -3.72 5.74 -0.24
N GLY A 23 -4.79 5.92 -1.02
CA GLY A 23 -5.89 6.83 -0.68
C GLY A 23 -6.52 6.49 0.67
N LYS A 24 -6.80 5.20 0.94
CA LYS A 24 -7.30 4.75 2.24
C LYS A 24 -6.33 5.03 3.38
N MET A 25 -5.04 4.79 3.19
CA MET A 25 -4.04 5.10 4.23
C MET A 25 -4.01 6.60 4.53
N LEU A 26 -4.01 7.44 3.49
CA LEU A 26 -4.04 8.89 3.65
C LEU A 26 -5.33 9.40 4.31
N ALA A 27 -6.46 8.71 4.14
CA ALA A 27 -7.71 9.07 4.83
C ALA A 27 -7.61 8.95 6.37
N HIS A 28 -6.69 8.13 6.89
CA HIS A 28 -6.57 7.86 8.32
C HIS A 28 -5.24 8.32 8.94
N ALA A 29 -4.20 8.53 8.14
CA ALA A 29 -2.86 8.90 8.62
C ALA A 29 -2.10 9.79 7.60
N ASP A 30 -0.98 10.36 8.04
CA ASP A 30 -0.05 11.12 7.18
C ASP A 30 1.16 10.28 6.73
N VAL A 31 1.12 8.97 6.96
CA VAL A 31 2.24 8.08 6.62
C VAL A 31 1.73 6.86 5.87
N VAL A 32 2.49 6.44 4.88
CA VAL A 32 2.26 5.23 4.10
C VAL A 32 3.51 4.37 4.16
N ALA A 33 3.38 3.14 4.69
CA ALA A 33 4.42 2.13 4.60
C ALA A 33 4.05 1.05 3.57
N PRO A 34 5.03 0.46 2.86
CA PRO A 34 4.79 -0.65 1.94
C PRO A 34 4.05 -1.82 2.58
N SER A 35 4.35 -2.16 3.85
CA SER A 35 3.63 -3.22 4.56
C SER A 35 2.13 -2.95 4.67
N ASP A 36 1.74 -1.70 4.90
CA ASP A 36 0.34 -1.32 5.09
C ASP A 36 -0.42 -1.42 3.75
N ILE A 37 0.23 -1.01 2.65
CA ILE A 37 -0.32 -1.18 1.31
C ILE A 37 -0.47 -2.66 0.96
N LEU A 38 0.50 -3.50 1.31
CA LEU A 38 0.40 -4.94 1.07
C LEU A 38 -0.72 -5.58 1.90
N ILE A 39 -0.95 -5.10 3.12
CA ILE A 39 -2.08 -5.55 3.96
C ILE A 39 -3.40 -5.12 3.35
N GLU A 40 -3.54 -3.85 2.98
CA GLU A 40 -4.75 -3.30 2.37
C GLU A 40 -5.08 -3.96 1.02
N MET A 41 -4.05 -4.33 0.26
CA MET A 41 -4.21 -5.10 -0.98
C MET A 41 -4.49 -6.59 -0.75
N GLY A 42 -4.54 -7.10 0.49
CA GLY A 42 -4.71 -8.52 0.76
C GLY A 42 -3.56 -9.36 0.19
N ASN A 43 -2.34 -8.82 0.22
CA ASN A 43 -1.10 -9.54 -0.12
C ASN A 43 -0.28 -9.92 1.11
N LEU A 44 -0.75 -9.53 2.28
CA LEU A 44 -0.18 -9.86 3.57
C LEU A 44 -1.30 -9.78 4.61
N SER A 45 -1.68 -10.89 5.22
CA SER A 45 -2.64 -10.83 6.32
C SER A 45 -2.06 -10.10 7.54
N LYS A 46 -2.92 -9.40 8.30
CA LYS A 46 -2.53 -8.74 9.56
C LYS A 46 -1.90 -9.74 10.55
N LYS A 47 -2.46 -10.95 10.64
CA LYS A 47 -1.92 -12.04 11.45
C LYS A 47 -0.48 -12.39 11.08
N ASN A 48 -0.19 -12.52 9.78
CA ASN A 48 1.15 -12.84 9.30
C ASN A 48 2.13 -11.68 9.51
N TYR A 49 1.68 -10.45 9.30
CA TYR A 49 2.48 -9.27 9.62
C TYR A 49 2.84 -9.23 11.11
N GLU A 50 1.89 -9.47 12.01
CA GLU A 50 2.14 -9.50 13.45
C GLU A 50 3.08 -10.64 13.86
N ALA A 51 2.93 -11.83 13.28
CA ALA A 51 3.83 -12.95 13.52
C ALA A 51 5.27 -12.60 13.10
N TRP A 52 5.44 -11.91 11.96
CA TRP A 52 6.73 -11.37 11.55
C TRP A 52 7.23 -10.28 12.50
N ARG A 53 6.39 -9.32 12.92
CA ARG A 53 6.77 -8.28 13.90
C ARG A 53 7.21 -8.89 15.22
N LYS A 54 6.60 -9.99 15.67
CA LYS A 54 6.98 -10.76 16.86
C LYS A 54 8.20 -11.67 16.65
N GLY A 55 8.74 -11.74 15.44
CA GLY A 55 9.92 -12.55 15.13
C GLY A 55 9.67 -14.04 14.91
N GLN A 56 8.42 -14.47 14.87
CA GLN A 56 8.03 -15.86 14.62
C GLN A 56 8.24 -16.26 13.15
N VAL A 57 8.24 -15.26 12.26
CA VAL A 57 8.58 -15.43 10.85
C VAL A 57 9.96 -14.78 10.62
N PRO A 58 10.93 -15.51 10.01
CA PRO A 58 12.30 -15.00 9.87
C PRO A 58 12.44 -13.79 8.93
N TYR A 59 11.56 -13.67 7.93
CA TYR A 59 11.49 -12.55 6.99
C TYR A 59 10.08 -12.40 6.38
N LEU A 60 9.66 -11.18 6.09
CA LEU A 60 8.27 -10.86 5.71
C LEU A 60 7.79 -11.57 4.44
N GLU A 61 8.64 -11.63 3.41
CA GLU A 61 8.34 -12.29 2.13
C GLU A 61 7.97 -13.77 2.27
N ARG A 62 8.33 -14.44 3.38
CA ARG A 62 7.96 -15.83 3.65
C ARG A 62 6.45 -16.03 3.76
N VAL A 63 5.74 -15.00 4.19
CA VAL A 63 4.30 -15.03 4.47
C VAL A 63 3.52 -14.10 3.54
N PHE A 64 4.15 -13.68 2.44
CA PHE A 64 3.52 -12.89 1.38
C PHE A 64 2.57 -13.75 0.55
N GLU A 65 1.39 -13.22 0.25
CA GLU A 65 0.38 -13.91 -0.55
C GLU A 65 0.55 -13.57 -2.05
N GLY A 66 1.24 -14.48 -2.73
CA GLY A 66 1.56 -14.41 -4.15
C GLY A 66 3.03 -14.70 -4.43
N SER A 67 3.54 -14.25 -5.58
CA SER A 67 4.96 -14.41 -5.93
C SER A 67 5.81 -13.22 -5.52
N LEU A 68 7.11 -13.44 -5.26
CA LEU A 68 8.06 -12.36 -4.98
C LEU A 68 8.20 -11.38 -6.15
N SER A 69 8.01 -11.86 -7.39
CA SER A 69 7.94 -10.99 -8.57
C SER A 69 6.76 -10.03 -8.50
N LYS A 70 5.60 -10.47 -8.00
CA LYS A 70 4.44 -9.61 -7.74
C LYS A 70 4.76 -8.59 -6.63
N ALA A 71 5.38 -9.02 -5.54
CA ALA A 71 5.74 -8.13 -4.44
C ALA A 71 6.67 -6.99 -4.91
N ASN A 72 7.76 -7.33 -5.60
CA ASN A 72 8.69 -6.36 -6.18
C ASN A 72 8.02 -5.42 -7.18
N ARG A 73 7.06 -5.92 -7.96
CA ARG A 73 6.29 -5.10 -8.90
C ARG A 73 5.41 -4.08 -8.17
N ILE A 74 4.72 -4.50 -7.11
CA ILE A 74 3.89 -3.61 -6.28
C ILE A 74 4.77 -2.55 -5.59
N LEU A 75 5.91 -2.93 -5.01
CA LEU A 75 6.84 -1.99 -4.38
C LEU A 75 7.29 -0.87 -5.32
N ARG A 76 7.60 -1.20 -6.59
CA ARG A 76 7.95 -0.19 -7.60
C ARG A 76 6.78 0.75 -7.90
N ILE A 77 5.56 0.22 -8.04
CA ILE A 77 4.36 1.02 -8.30
C ILE A 77 4.06 1.97 -7.13
N ILE A 78 4.19 1.49 -5.88
CA ILE A 78 4.08 2.34 -4.68
C ILE A 78 5.07 3.49 -4.79
N GLY A 79 6.35 3.20 -5.04
CA GLY A 79 7.41 4.21 -5.16
C GLY A 79 7.13 5.27 -6.22
N PHE A 80 6.64 4.89 -7.40
CA PHE A 80 6.26 5.85 -8.43
C PHE A 80 5.03 6.68 -8.05
N HIS A 81 4.01 6.05 -7.48
CA HIS A 81 2.78 6.75 -7.14
C HIS A 81 2.97 7.78 -6.03
N VAL A 82 3.66 7.42 -4.93
CA VAL A 82 3.94 8.36 -3.82
C VAL A 82 4.91 9.47 -4.21
N HIS A 83 5.80 9.21 -5.18
CA HIS A 83 6.64 10.25 -5.78
C HIS A 83 5.78 11.28 -6.53
N ASP A 84 4.81 10.84 -7.32
CA ASP A 84 3.90 11.74 -8.03
C ASP A 84 2.97 12.53 -7.10
N LEU A 85 2.74 12.02 -5.88
CA LEU A 85 2.07 12.74 -4.79
C LEU A 85 3.00 13.72 -4.04
N ASN A 86 4.28 13.80 -4.43
CA ASN A 86 5.31 14.63 -3.79
C ASN A 86 5.51 14.33 -2.28
N MET A 87 5.36 13.06 -1.88
CA MET A 87 5.56 12.63 -0.50
C MET A 87 7.05 12.49 -0.17
N VAL A 88 7.42 12.78 1.09
CA VAL A 88 8.81 12.66 1.56
C VAL A 88 9.08 11.25 2.07
N SER A 89 10.11 10.60 1.52
CA SER A 89 10.53 9.28 1.98
C SER A 89 11.51 9.34 3.15
N ARG A 90 11.33 8.49 4.16
CA ARG A 90 12.30 8.25 5.24
C ARG A 90 12.49 6.76 5.45
N GLN A 91 13.70 6.34 5.81
CA GLN A 91 13.95 4.94 6.13
C GLN A 91 13.54 4.63 7.57
N ALA A 92 12.83 3.52 7.77
CA ALA A 92 12.43 3.04 9.07
C ALA A 92 13.19 1.76 9.43
N VAL A 93 13.68 1.66 10.66
CA VAL A 93 14.33 0.44 11.16
C VAL A 93 13.31 -0.41 11.91
N TYR A 94 13.12 -1.65 11.46
CA TYR A 94 12.16 -2.57 12.04
C TYR A 94 12.84 -3.48 13.06
N HIS A 95 12.54 -3.27 14.34
CA HIS A 95 12.93 -4.18 15.42
C HIS A 95 11.76 -5.07 15.82
N GLN A 96 12.05 -6.28 16.30
CA GLN A 96 11.02 -7.16 16.86
C GLN A 96 10.18 -6.49 17.95
N TRP A 97 8.91 -6.83 17.99
CA TRP A 97 8.00 -6.54 19.09
C TRP A 97 8.21 -7.52 20.25
N GLY A 98 7.84 -7.10 21.46
CA GLY A 98 7.94 -7.91 22.67
C GLY A 98 8.97 -7.38 23.68
N LYS A 99 9.14 -8.13 24.77
CA LYS A 99 10.09 -7.85 25.85
C LYS A 99 11.44 -8.51 25.54
N GLY A 100 12.53 -7.91 26.04
CA GLY A 100 13.89 -8.43 25.87
C GLY A 100 14.66 -7.83 24.69
N LYS A 101 15.79 -8.46 24.32
CA LYS A 101 16.68 -7.98 23.24
C LYS A 101 15.97 -8.11 21.88
N LYS A 102 15.64 -6.96 21.29
CA LYS A 102 14.93 -6.90 20.01
C LYS A 102 15.94 -6.99 18.85
N ARG A 103 15.97 -8.11 18.13
CA ARG A 103 16.74 -8.19 16.88
C ARG A 103 16.06 -7.37 15.78
N MET A 104 16.88 -6.91 14.84
CA MET A 104 16.40 -6.31 13.61
C MET A 104 15.67 -7.36 12.76
N LEU A 105 14.55 -6.96 12.18
CA LEU A 105 13.76 -7.77 11.27
C LEU A 105 14.29 -7.61 9.84
N ARG A 106 14.05 -8.65 9.04
CA ARG A 106 14.34 -8.65 7.60
C ARG A 106 13.04 -8.77 6.82
N PHE A 107 12.99 -8.17 5.65
CA PHE A 107 11.85 -8.27 4.75
C PHE A 107 12.01 -9.43 3.78
N SER A 108 13.22 -9.66 3.28
CA SER A 108 13.50 -10.62 2.21
C SER A 108 14.37 -11.80 2.63
N LYS A 109 14.23 -12.91 1.90
CA LYS A 109 15.12 -14.08 2.09
C LYS A 109 16.56 -13.76 1.69
N SER A 110 16.76 -13.00 0.62
CA SER A 110 18.09 -12.62 0.13
C SER A 110 18.79 -11.64 1.07
N GLY A 111 18.04 -10.72 1.69
CA GLY A 111 18.62 -9.64 2.48
C GLY A 111 19.28 -8.58 1.60
N ASP A 112 18.91 -8.55 0.32
CA ASP A 112 19.42 -7.56 -0.63
C ASP A 112 19.13 -6.14 -0.10
N PRO A 113 20.16 -5.28 0.07
CA PRO A 113 19.97 -3.97 0.67
C PRO A 113 18.97 -3.08 -0.06
N ASN A 114 18.79 -3.23 -1.37
CA ASN A 114 17.82 -2.45 -2.13
C ASN A 114 16.40 -2.94 -1.89
N ILE A 115 16.19 -4.26 -1.80
CA ILE A 115 14.89 -4.84 -1.42
C ILE A 115 14.53 -4.43 0.00
N GLU A 116 15.45 -4.59 0.95
CA GLU A 116 15.23 -4.21 2.36
C GLU A 116 14.87 -2.72 2.46
N LYS A 117 15.63 -1.84 1.79
CA LYS A 117 15.35 -0.39 1.71
C LYS A 117 14.02 -0.05 1.03
N ALA A 118 13.54 -0.86 0.08
CA ALA A 118 12.28 -0.61 -0.60
C ALA A 118 11.10 -0.93 0.31
N TYR A 119 11.19 -2.01 1.08
CA TYR A 119 10.18 -2.37 2.07
C TYR A 119 10.16 -1.45 3.30
N SER A 120 11.33 -1.03 3.78
CA SER A 120 11.48 -0.24 5.00
C SER A 120 11.23 1.25 4.83
N ARG A 121 10.93 1.71 3.61
CA ARG A 121 10.76 3.14 3.30
C ARG A 121 9.36 3.59 3.63
N HIS A 122 9.24 4.50 4.59
CA HIS A 122 7.99 5.17 4.94
C HIS A 122 7.87 6.46 4.14
N TYR A 123 6.68 6.75 3.64
CA TYR A 123 6.39 7.96 2.88
C TYR A 123 5.46 8.84 3.70
N TYR A 124 5.89 10.06 3.98
CA TYR A 124 5.17 11.01 4.80
C TYR A 124 4.53 12.07 3.92
N TRP A 125 3.26 12.36 4.20
CA TRP A 125 2.56 13.49 3.64
C TRP A 125 3.18 14.79 4.17
N ASN A 126 3.54 15.68 3.27
CA ASN A 126 4.22 16.95 3.56
C ASN A 126 3.67 18.10 2.72
N GLN A 127 2.45 17.95 2.21
CA GLN A 127 1.74 18.94 1.39
C GLN A 127 0.52 19.47 2.17
N SER A 128 -0.22 20.44 1.61
CA SER A 128 -1.42 20.98 2.26
C SER A 128 -2.53 19.94 2.45
N GLN A 129 -3.39 20.15 3.46
CA GLN A 129 -4.55 19.30 3.70
C GLN A 129 -5.53 19.27 2.52
N GLN A 130 -5.66 20.37 1.80
CA GLN A 130 -6.47 20.43 0.57
C GLN A 130 -5.94 19.48 -0.51
N LYS A 131 -4.62 19.49 -0.76
CA LYS A 131 -4.00 18.54 -1.70
C LYS A 131 -4.20 17.09 -1.25
N LYS A 132 -4.22 16.86 0.07
CA LYS A 132 -4.45 15.54 0.66
C LYS A 132 -5.86 15.05 0.33
N GLN A 133 -6.86 15.90 0.53
CA GLN A 133 -8.24 15.57 0.22
C GLN A 133 -8.44 15.30 -1.28
N ILE A 134 -7.81 16.07 -2.16
CA ILE A 134 -7.85 15.83 -3.61
C ILE A 134 -7.25 14.45 -3.95
N ALA A 135 -6.10 14.12 -3.37
CA ALA A 135 -5.47 12.81 -3.59
C ALA A 135 -6.36 11.65 -3.10
N ILE A 136 -7.01 11.81 -1.94
CA ILE A 136 -7.96 10.84 -1.40
C ILE A 136 -9.18 10.69 -2.32
N ASN A 137 -9.82 11.79 -2.73
CA ASN A 137 -11.01 11.76 -3.59
C ASN A 137 -10.70 11.14 -4.96
N ASN A 138 -9.53 11.42 -5.54
CA ASN A 138 -9.10 10.80 -6.80
C ASN A 138 -8.86 9.30 -6.66
N ALA A 139 -8.41 8.84 -5.49
CA ALA A 139 -8.14 7.43 -5.21
C ALA A 139 -9.39 6.64 -4.79
N LEU A 140 -10.36 7.34 -4.20
CA LEU A 140 -11.62 6.82 -3.67
C LEU A 140 -12.78 7.65 -4.24
N PRO A 141 -13.07 7.54 -5.55
CA PRO A 141 -14.28 8.15 -6.07
C PRO A 141 -15.46 7.51 -5.34
N GLU A 142 -16.25 8.32 -4.64
CA GLU A 142 -17.56 7.93 -4.11
C GLU A 142 -18.27 7.17 -5.24
N GLN A 143 -18.73 5.95 -4.96
CA GLN A 143 -19.62 5.29 -5.90
C GLN A 143 -20.87 6.15 -5.95
N GLY A 144 -21.07 6.86 -7.07
CA GLY A 144 -22.23 7.70 -7.30
C GLY A 144 -23.48 6.92 -6.87
N GLY A 145 -24.30 7.56 -6.04
CA GLY A 145 -25.52 6.97 -5.52
C GLY A 145 -26.32 6.33 -6.64
N ALA A 146 -26.79 5.11 -6.39
CA ALA A 146 -27.92 4.57 -7.13
C ALA A 146 -29.10 5.51 -6.88
N VAL A 147 -29.29 6.47 -7.80
CA VAL A 147 -30.54 7.22 -7.91
C VAL A 147 -31.54 6.21 -8.45
N ASP A 148 -32.35 5.70 -7.54
CA ASP A 148 -33.59 5.00 -7.84
C ASP A 148 -34.43 5.92 -8.73
N GLN A 149 -34.41 5.67 -10.04
CA GLN A 149 -35.37 6.29 -10.94
C GLN A 149 -36.70 5.57 -10.71
N GLY A 150 -37.51 6.18 -9.83
CA GLY A 150 -38.88 5.78 -9.56
C GLY A 150 -39.64 5.51 -10.86
N HIS A 151 -40.05 4.26 -11.02
CA HIS A 151 -41.00 3.87 -12.06
C HIS A 151 -42.41 4.21 -11.55
N SER A 152 -42.83 5.46 -11.75
CA SER A 152 -44.26 5.80 -11.73
C SER A 152 -44.90 5.27 -13.02
N GLY A 153 -45.49 4.08 -12.94
CA GLY A 153 -46.43 3.55 -13.93
C GLY A 153 -47.88 3.82 -13.48
N PRO A 154 -48.83 4.10 -14.40
CA PRO A 154 -50.06 4.80 -14.08
C PRO A 154 -51.14 3.90 -13.44
N ILE A 155 -51.87 4.50 -12.51
CA ILE A 155 -53.16 4.03 -12.00
C ILE A 155 -54.16 4.07 -13.16
N LYS A 156 -54.71 2.91 -13.54
CA LYS A 156 -55.95 2.84 -14.33
C LYS A 156 -57.13 2.58 -13.39
N LYS A 157 -58.17 3.36 -13.59
CA LYS A 157 -59.48 3.31 -12.92
C LYS A 157 -60.21 2.00 -13.17
#